data_AF-A0A384JFW9-F1
#
_entry.id   AF-A0A384JFW9-F1
#
_cell.length_a   1.000
_cell.length_b   1.000
_cell.length_c   1.000
_cell.angle_alpha   90.00
_cell.angle_beta   90.00
_cell.angle_gamma   90.00
#
_symmetry.space_group_name_H-M   'P 1'
#
loop_
_entity.id
_entity.type
_entity.pdbx_description
1 polymer ?
#
loop_
_entity_poly.entity_id
_entity_poly.type
_entity_poly.pdbx_seq_one_letter_code
_entity_poly.pdbx_strand_id
1 'polypeptide(L)'
;MAEVYKLPGHKVDVKLLVFDHEIHCHSLMLKLGSAYFRKFLDSADKTSASANATFKYEYVTIQDTPDGVPYLEVAYKVEGRGDKPTSGGFDHWYIAVKHMTDCMYGKSFALDSFHDIDYLAKVADFYGALPVVSRTLDAVFFRSPKFVEQIPDNAGSLLKIAYKLRNRTLYKECMIHVAGRWKNDPCISEDDMDLRIRVLVAYGRVCDKLVTANYELMKLIVKFRLDHRIHSELRNITINYSSSLAVHYRMIYDNHYSAEIDQTIAKVLSSHLILDPSKLGAGQGKFKGYFLCAEITDKELPWDEEGEEW
;
A
#
# COMPACT_ATOMS: atom_id res chain seq x y z
N MET A 1 -0.13 -24.34 18.43
CA MET A 1 1.32 -24.28 18.72
C MET A 1 1.68 -22.81 18.87
N ALA A 2 2.37 -22.41 19.93
CA ALA A 2 2.65 -21.00 20.21
C ALA A 2 3.79 -20.46 19.34
N GLU A 3 3.64 -19.24 18.79
CA GLU A 3 4.70 -18.50 18.10
C GLU A 3 5.59 -17.84 19.16
N VAL A 4 6.88 -18.19 19.20
CA VAL A 4 7.81 -17.69 20.23
C VAL A 4 8.90 -16.84 19.59
N TYR A 5 8.93 -15.56 19.95
CA TYR A 5 9.96 -14.64 19.51
C TYR A 5 11.22 -14.77 20.37
N LYS A 6 12.40 -14.56 19.77
CA LYS A 6 13.69 -14.65 20.44
C LYS A 6 14.36 -13.29 20.44
N LEU A 7 14.92 -12.91 21.59
CA LEU A 7 15.79 -11.74 21.75
C LEU A 7 17.00 -12.17 22.59
N PRO A 8 18.23 -12.13 22.07
CA PRO A 8 19.41 -12.63 22.77
C PRO A 8 19.56 -12.00 24.16
N GLY A 9 19.75 -12.84 25.19
CA GLY A 9 19.91 -12.40 26.58
C GLY A 9 18.62 -12.05 27.32
N HIS A 10 17.46 -12.12 26.66
CA HIS A 10 16.15 -11.83 27.27
C HIS A 10 15.25 -13.06 27.26
N LYS A 11 14.43 -13.20 28.30
CA LYS A 11 13.32 -14.16 28.35
C LYS A 11 12.04 -13.47 27.89
N VAL A 12 11.18 -14.21 27.20
CA VAL A 12 9.82 -13.73 26.89
C VAL A 12 9.07 -13.43 28.19
N ASP A 13 8.41 -12.28 28.24
CA ASP A 13 7.69 -11.78 29.41
C ASP A 13 6.25 -11.34 29.09
N VAL A 14 5.85 -11.45 27.81
CA VAL A 14 4.50 -11.16 27.33
C VAL A 14 3.92 -12.38 26.64
N LYS A 15 2.67 -12.74 27.01
CA LYS A 15 1.81 -13.66 26.27
C LYS A 15 0.63 -12.89 25.67
N LEU A 16 0.48 -12.97 24.36
CA LEU A 16 -0.69 -12.46 23.63
C LEU A 16 -1.49 -13.67 23.13
N LEU A 17 -2.69 -13.87 23.66
CA LEU A 17 -3.65 -14.83 23.14
C LEU A 17 -4.57 -14.10 22.15
N VAL A 18 -4.23 -14.20 20.86
CA VAL A 18 -4.99 -13.60 19.77
C VAL A 18 -5.97 -14.62 19.24
N PHE A 19 -7.23 -14.53 19.69
CA PHE A 19 -8.22 -15.61 19.54
C PHE A 19 -7.65 -16.96 20.00
N ASP A 20 -7.53 -17.93 19.10
CA ASP A 20 -7.04 -19.28 19.40
C ASP A 20 -5.51 -19.43 19.22
N HIS A 21 -4.81 -18.32 18.91
CA HIS A 21 -3.39 -18.32 18.63
C HIS A 21 -2.58 -17.62 19.72
N GLU A 22 -1.51 -18.28 20.17
CA GLU A 22 -0.61 -17.75 21.19
C GLU A 22 0.66 -17.18 20.57
N ILE A 23 1.01 -15.95 20.97
CA ILE A 23 2.27 -15.27 20.65
C ILE A 23 3.01 -14.96 21.95
N HIS A 24 4.23 -15.47 22.09
CA HIS A 24 5.13 -15.16 23.21
C HIS A 24 6.20 -14.18 22.74
N CYS A 25 6.29 -13.02 23.39
CA CYS A 25 7.18 -11.95 22.99
C CYS A 25 7.72 -11.15 24.20
N HIS A 26 8.48 -10.11 23.90
CA HIS A 26 9.15 -9.26 24.86
C HIS A 26 8.46 -7.90 24.95
N SER A 27 8.12 -7.47 26.16
CA SER A 27 7.52 -6.15 26.44
C SER A 27 8.39 -5.01 25.92
N LEU A 28 9.72 -5.16 25.97
CA LEU A 28 10.68 -4.21 25.41
C LEU A 28 10.41 -3.92 23.93
N MET A 29 10.24 -4.97 23.12
CA MET A 29 10.02 -4.82 21.67
C MET A 29 8.67 -4.20 21.37
N LEU A 30 7.63 -4.58 22.11
CA LEU A 30 6.31 -3.97 21.97
C LEU A 30 6.34 -2.46 22.29
N LYS A 31 7.03 -2.03 23.35
CA LYS A 31 7.14 -0.60 23.72
C LYS A 31 7.95 0.22 22.72
N LEU A 32 8.98 -0.38 22.12
CA LEU A 32 9.78 0.26 21.07
C LEU A 32 8.94 0.48 19.81
N GLY A 33 8.14 -0.51 19.41
CA GLY A 33 7.39 -0.48 18.16
C GLY A 33 5.97 0.09 18.23
N SER A 34 5.42 0.33 19.42
CA SER A 34 4.02 0.74 19.59
C SER A 34 3.85 1.75 20.73
N ALA A 35 3.24 2.89 20.39
CA ALA A 35 2.88 3.93 21.36
C ALA A 35 1.83 3.42 22.36
N TYR A 36 0.90 2.57 21.92
CA TYR A 36 -0.08 1.92 22.79
C TYR A 36 0.63 1.10 23.87
N PHE A 37 1.51 0.17 23.49
CA PHE A 37 2.18 -0.70 24.46
C PHE A 37 3.14 0.08 25.36
N ARG A 38 3.77 1.14 24.86
CA ARG A 38 4.56 2.07 25.66
C ARG A 38 3.76 2.73 26.77
N LYS A 39 2.55 3.20 26.46
CA LYS A 39 1.65 3.87 27.42
C LYS A 39 1.00 2.90 28.39
N PHE A 40 0.55 1.75 27.88
CA PHE A 40 -0.35 0.89 28.63
C PHE A 40 0.31 -0.32 29.27
N LEU A 41 1.48 -0.81 28.86
CA LEU A 41 2.05 -2.00 29.51
C LEU A 41 2.35 -1.76 31.00
N ASP A 42 2.93 -0.62 31.34
CA ASP A 42 3.34 -0.28 32.72
C ASP A 42 2.40 0.70 33.41
N SER A 43 1.20 0.96 32.88
CA SER A 43 0.26 1.91 33.48
C SER A 43 -0.10 1.51 34.91
N ALA A 44 -0.16 2.48 35.84
CA ALA A 44 -0.41 2.25 37.26
C ALA A 44 -1.69 1.44 37.57
N ASP A 45 -2.67 1.47 36.68
CA ASP A 45 -3.92 0.69 36.77
C ASP A 45 -3.75 -0.80 36.42
N LYS A 46 -2.52 -1.25 36.17
CA LYS A 46 -2.17 -2.65 35.91
C LYS A 46 -1.37 -3.17 37.10
N THR A 47 -2.06 -3.91 37.96
CA THR A 47 -1.45 -4.66 39.06
C THR A 47 -0.38 -5.58 38.51
N SER A 48 0.75 -5.64 39.21
CA SER A 48 1.84 -6.57 38.91
C SER A 48 1.29 -7.99 38.82
N ALA A 49 1.77 -8.78 37.85
CA ALA A 49 1.47 -10.20 37.79
C ALA A 49 1.82 -10.87 39.13
N SER A 50 1.06 -11.92 39.48
CA SER A 50 1.34 -12.74 40.67
C SER A 50 2.81 -13.19 40.66
N ALA A 51 3.43 -13.29 41.83
CA ALA A 51 4.83 -13.72 41.96
C ALA A 51 5.13 -15.09 41.32
N ASN A 52 4.09 -15.90 41.07
CA ASN A 52 4.17 -17.21 40.43
C ASN A 52 3.78 -17.23 38.94
N ALA A 53 3.47 -16.08 38.33
CA ALA A 53 3.06 -16.02 36.94
C ALA A 53 4.24 -16.32 36.00
N THR A 54 3.97 -17.09 34.93
CA THR A 54 4.99 -17.44 33.93
C THR A 54 5.35 -16.24 33.05
N PHE A 55 4.38 -15.37 32.80
CA PHE A 55 4.54 -14.13 32.03
C PHE A 55 4.26 -12.91 32.92
N LYS A 56 4.99 -11.83 32.68
CA LYS A 56 4.77 -10.55 33.36
C LYS A 56 3.49 -9.88 32.86
N TYR A 57 3.17 -10.06 31.58
CA TYR A 57 1.97 -9.52 30.97
C TYR A 57 1.24 -10.60 30.18
N GLU A 58 -0.06 -10.75 30.44
CA GLU A 58 -0.93 -11.66 29.70
C GLU A 58 -2.10 -10.87 29.13
N TYR A 59 -2.27 -10.94 27.81
CA TYR A 59 -3.37 -10.33 27.09
C TYR A 59 -4.18 -11.37 26.35
N VAL A 60 -5.48 -11.15 26.27
CA VAL A 60 -6.44 -11.99 25.55
C VAL A 60 -7.27 -11.12 24.60
N THR A 61 -7.73 -11.70 23.50
CA THR A 61 -8.65 -11.01 22.60
C THR A 61 -10.03 -10.89 23.21
N ILE A 62 -10.58 -9.67 23.13
CA ILE A 62 -11.95 -9.33 23.45
C ILE A 62 -12.59 -8.69 22.22
N GLN A 63 -13.87 -8.99 22.03
CA GLN A 63 -14.72 -8.40 21.02
C GLN A 63 -16.09 -8.14 21.66
N ASP A 64 -16.38 -6.86 21.93
CA ASP A 64 -17.57 -6.47 22.72
C ASP A 64 -18.89 -6.79 21.99
N THR A 65 -18.87 -6.77 20.65
CA THR A 65 -20.02 -7.09 19.80
C THR A 65 -19.59 -7.99 18.64
N PRO A 66 -20.48 -8.81 18.05
CA PRO A 66 -20.13 -9.67 16.91
C PRO A 66 -19.51 -8.92 15.73
N ASP A 67 -19.89 -7.66 15.53
CA ASP A 67 -19.40 -6.77 14.47
C ASP A 67 -18.29 -5.80 14.96
N GLY A 68 -17.92 -5.88 16.23
CA GLY A 68 -16.94 -4.99 16.85
C GLY A 68 -15.51 -5.28 16.38
N VAL A 69 -14.64 -4.29 16.44
CA VAL A 69 -13.21 -4.49 16.15
C VAL A 69 -12.58 -5.21 17.35
N PRO A 70 -11.99 -6.40 17.17
CA PRO A 70 -11.35 -7.12 18.26
C PRO A 70 -10.14 -6.36 18.80
N TYR A 71 -9.87 -6.45 20.10
CA TYR A 71 -8.73 -5.80 20.74
C TYR A 71 -8.12 -6.68 21.84
N LEU A 72 -6.89 -6.35 22.25
CA LEU A 72 -6.18 -7.06 23.30
C LEU A 72 -6.43 -6.38 24.66
N GLU A 73 -6.95 -7.16 25.61
CA GLU A 73 -7.15 -6.73 26.99
C GLU A 73 -6.39 -7.62 27.97
N VAL A 74 -6.06 -7.08 29.13
CA VAL A 74 -5.29 -7.78 30.16
C VAL A 74 -6.12 -8.94 30.75
N ALA A 75 -5.56 -10.16 30.70
CA ALA A 75 -6.26 -11.40 31.01
C ALA A 75 -6.96 -11.40 32.38
N TYR A 76 -6.24 -10.99 33.45
CA TYR A 76 -6.82 -11.00 34.80
C TYR A 76 -7.98 -10.02 34.97
N LYS A 77 -8.05 -8.94 34.16
CA LYS A 77 -9.18 -7.99 34.20
C LYS A 77 -10.42 -8.62 33.59
N VAL A 78 -10.24 -9.32 32.47
CA VAL A 78 -11.31 -10.09 31.80
C VAL A 78 -11.85 -11.15 32.74
N GLU A 79 -10.97 -11.95 33.35
CA GLU A 79 -11.35 -12.96 34.35
C GLU A 79 -12.06 -12.34 35.56
N GLY A 80 -11.56 -11.21 36.07
CA GLY A 80 -12.17 -10.50 37.19
C GLY A 80 -13.56 -9.94 36.92
N ARG A 81 -13.89 -9.63 35.65
CA ARG A 81 -15.26 -9.27 35.22
C ARG A 81 -16.16 -10.49 35.01
N GLY A 82 -15.59 -11.70 34.96
CA GLY A 82 -16.31 -12.93 34.60
C GLY A 82 -16.53 -13.09 33.10
N ASP A 83 -15.87 -12.26 32.29
CA ASP A 83 -15.93 -12.35 30.83
C ASP A 83 -15.08 -13.52 30.32
N LYS A 84 -15.33 -13.96 29.08
CA LYS A 84 -14.52 -14.99 28.42
C LYS A 84 -13.75 -14.40 27.23
N PRO A 85 -12.51 -14.83 27.00
CA PRO A 85 -11.79 -14.53 25.78
C PRO A 85 -12.60 -14.92 24.55
N THR A 86 -12.54 -14.09 23.51
CA THR A 86 -13.14 -14.41 22.22
C THR A 86 -12.35 -15.53 21.54
N SER A 87 -13.06 -16.52 20.97
CA SER A 87 -12.50 -17.66 20.24
C SER A 87 -13.17 -17.79 18.86
N GLY A 88 -12.55 -18.53 17.94
CA GLY A 88 -13.07 -18.73 16.57
C GLY A 88 -12.97 -17.49 15.68
N GLY A 89 -11.97 -16.63 15.92
CA GLY A 89 -11.78 -15.39 15.18
C GLY A 89 -11.22 -15.57 13.77
N PHE A 90 -11.26 -14.48 13.00
CA PHE A 90 -10.72 -14.44 11.64
C PHE A 90 -9.19 -14.54 11.64
N ASP A 91 -8.64 -15.49 10.90
CA ASP A 91 -7.20 -15.68 10.69
C ASP A 91 -6.49 -14.37 10.31
N HIS A 92 -7.14 -13.48 9.57
CA HIS A 92 -6.58 -12.20 9.14
C HIS A 92 -6.17 -11.28 10.30
N TRP A 93 -6.92 -11.26 11.42
CA TRP A 93 -6.55 -10.42 12.56
C TRP A 93 -5.34 -10.97 13.30
N TYR A 94 -5.28 -12.29 13.50
CA TYR A 94 -4.10 -12.95 14.03
C TYR A 94 -2.88 -12.68 13.15
N ILE A 95 -3.01 -12.88 11.84
CA ILE A 95 -1.94 -12.62 10.87
C ILE A 95 -1.48 -11.17 10.94
N ALA A 96 -2.39 -10.20 11.04
CA ALA A 96 -2.05 -8.79 11.17
C ALA A 96 -1.34 -8.45 12.49
N VAL A 97 -1.78 -8.99 13.63
CA VAL A 97 -1.08 -8.82 14.92
C VAL A 97 0.30 -9.49 14.87
N LYS A 98 0.39 -10.66 14.26
CA LYS A 98 1.66 -11.36 14.05
C LYS A 98 2.60 -10.53 13.19
N HIS A 99 2.17 -10.02 12.03
CA HIS A 99 3.00 -9.21 11.14
C HIS A 99 3.39 -7.88 11.75
N MET A 100 2.49 -7.22 12.48
CA MET A 100 2.85 -6.05 13.28
C MET A 100 3.98 -6.39 14.26
N THR A 101 3.91 -7.55 14.92
CA THR A 101 4.97 -8.03 15.81
C THR A 101 6.23 -8.40 15.03
N ASP A 102 6.14 -9.07 13.88
CA ASP A 102 7.27 -9.38 13.00
C ASP A 102 8.03 -8.09 12.62
N CYS A 103 7.31 -7.01 12.29
CA CYS A 103 7.89 -5.69 12.02
C CYS A 103 8.73 -5.18 13.19
N MET A 104 8.24 -5.31 14.43
CA MET A 104 8.98 -4.87 15.63
C MET A 104 10.28 -5.64 15.83
N TYR A 105 10.32 -6.92 15.42
CA TYR A 105 11.52 -7.77 15.53
C TYR A 105 12.39 -7.76 14.27
N GLY A 106 12.00 -7.02 13.22
CA GLY A 106 12.68 -7.08 11.92
C GLY A 106 12.61 -8.47 11.27
N LYS A 107 11.61 -9.29 11.61
CA LYS A 107 11.38 -10.58 10.96
C LYS A 107 10.77 -10.37 9.56
N SER A 108 11.21 -11.16 8.60
CA SER A 108 10.64 -11.13 7.25
C SER A 108 9.30 -11.84 7.17
N PHE A 109 8.38 -11.27 6.40
CA PHE A 109 7.12 -11.89 6.00
C PHE A 109 6.76 -11.45 4.57
N ALA A 110 5.70 -12.03 4.02
CA ALA A 110 5.14 -11.68 2.71
C ALA A 110 3.64 -11.42 2.85
N LEU A 111 3.12 -10.59 1.95
CA LEU A 111 1.70 -10.33 1.77
C LEU A 111 1.22 -11.16 0.57
N ASP A 112 0.13 -11.89 0.74
CA ASP A 112 -0.48 -12.69 -0.34
C ASP A 112 -1.67 -11.94 -0.98
N SER A 113 -2.31 -11.03 -0.26
CA SER A 113 -3.54 -10.36 -0.69
C SER A 113 -3.66 -8.90 -0.25
N PHE A 114 -4.57 -8.16 -0.90
CA PHE A 114 -5.00 -6.83 -0.44
C PHE A 114 -5.46 -6.83 1.03
N HIS A 115 -6.14 -7.89 1.49
CA HIS A 115 -6.63 -7.95 2.86
C HIS A 115 -5.50 -7.94 3.88
N ASP A 116 -4.36 -8.55 3.59
CA ASP A 116 -3.24 -8.65 4.54
C ASP A 116 -2.73 -7.26 4.93
N ILE A 117 -2.57 -6.35 3.96
CA ILE A 117 -2.12 -4.98 4.25
C ILE A 117 -3.23 -4.11 4.86
N ASP A 118 -4.48 -4.32 4.48
CA ASP A 118 -5.63 -3.60 5.04
C ASP A 118 -5.79 -3.91 6.54
N TYR A 119 -5.77 -5.19 6.92
CA TYR A 119 -5.82 -5.59 8.32
C TYR A 119 -4.55 -5.18 9.08
N LEU A 120 -3.37 -5.32 8.49
CA LEU A 120 -2.11 -4.86 9.11
C LEU A 120 -2.15 -3.36 9.39
N ALA A 121 -2.64 -2.53 8.45
CA ALA A 121 -2.77 -1.10 8.65
C ALA A 121 -3.78 -0.76 9.76
N LYS A 122 -4.92 -1.45 9.83
CA LYS A 122 -5.93 -1.27 10.90
C LYS A 122 -5.38 -1.63 12.28
N VAL A 123 -4.70 -2.76 12.39
CA VAL A 123 -4.06 -3.21 13.63
C VAL A 123 -2.94 -2.23 14.04
N ALA A 124 -2.10 -1.82 13.11
CA ALA A 124 -1.03 -0.87 13.37
C ALA A 124 -1.55 0.51 13.79
N ASP A 125 -2.65 0.99 13.20
CA ASP A 125 -3.32 2.23 13.61
C ASP A 125 -3.83 2.12 15.05
N PHE A 126 -4.58 1.06 15.35
CA PHE A 126 -5.14 0.82 16.69
C PHE A 126 -4.06 0.74 17.78
N TYR A 127 -2.98 0.01 17.54
CA TYR A 127 -1.89 -0.15 18.50
C TYR A 127 -0.82 0.94 18.38
N GLY A 128 -1.02 1.99 17.56
CA GLY A 128 -0.03 3.07 17.40
C GLY A 128 1.35 2.57 16.98
N ALA A 129 1.37 1.68 15.99
CA ALA A 129 2.54 1.00 15.42
C ALA A 129 2.73 1.31 13.91
N LEU A 130 2.04 2.32 13.36
CA LEU A 130 2.17 2.72 11.96
C LEU A 130 3.64 3.00 11.56
N PRO A 131 4.48 3.70 12.34
CA PRO A 131 5.85 4.01 11.92
C PRO A 131 6.76 2.78 11.78
N VAL A 132 6.63 1.79 12.67
CA VAL A 132 7.44 0.56 12.57
C VAL A 132 6.99 -0.30 11.39
N VAL A 133 5.68 -0.36 11.10
CA VAL A 133 5.15 -1.08 9.95
C VAL A 133 5.53 -0.38 8.64
N SER A 134 5.42 0.94 8.56
CA SER A 134 5.73 1.70 7.36
C SER A 134 7.18 1.49 6.89
N ARG A 135 8.13 1.48 7.82
CA ARG A 135 9.57 1.28 7.54
C ARG A 135 9.95 -0.12 7.08
N THR A 136 9.17 -1.14 7.44
CA THR A 136 9.45 -2.53 7.04
C THR A 136 8.84 -2.89 5.70
N LEU A 137 7.76 -2.21 5.30
CA LEU A 137 6.97 -2.56 4.13
C LEU A 137 7.74 -2.54 2.81
N ASP A 138 8.71 -1.64 2.64
CA ASP A 138 9.51 -1.60 1.40
C ASP A 138 10.20 -2.94 1.14
N ALA A 139 10.77 -3.56 2.17
CA ALA A 139 11.40 -4.89 2.06
C ALA A 139 10.37 -6.03 1.94
N VAL A 140 9.15 -5.82 2.44
CA VAL A 140 8.05 -6.80 2.35
C VAL A 140 7.51 -6.85 0.92
N PHE A 141 7.37 -5.72 0.24
CA PHE A 141 6.85 -5.68 -1.14
C PHE A 141 7.68 -6.53 -2.11
N PHE A 142 9.02 -6.49 -2.01
CA PHE A 142 9.91 -7.33 -2.82
C PHE A 142 9.71 -8.83 -2.61
N ARG A 143 9.17 -9.25 -1.46
CA ARG A 143 8.87 -10.65 -1.14
C ARG A 143 7.42 -11.03 -1.44
N SER A 144 6.62 -10.10 -1.93
CA SER A 144 5.16 -10.21 -2.02
C SER A 144 4.66 -10.06 -3.46
N PRO A 145 5.13 -10.86 -4.43
CA PRO A 145 4.78 -10.69 -5.85
C PRO A 145 3.27 -10.81 -6.10
N LYS A 146 2.57 -11.72 -5.40
CA LYS A 146 1.12 -11.87 -5.51
C LYS A 146 0.36 -10.63 -5.07
N PHE A 147 0.79 -9.99 -3.98
CA PHE A 147 0.23 -8.72 -3.54
C PHE A 147 0.52 -7.60 -4.55
N VAL A 148 1.75 -7.51 -5.05
CA VAL A 148 2.15 -6.50 -6.03
C VAL A 148 1.32 -6.60 -7.33
N GLU A 149 1.00 -7.81 -7.77
CA GLU A 149 0.14 -8.03 -8.94
C GLU A 149 -1.27 -7.46 -8.77
N GLN A 150 -1.78 -7.39 -7.54
CA GLN A 150 -3.12 -6.88 -7.20
C GLN A 150 -3.16 -5.35 -7.00
N ILE A 151 -2.00 -4.66 -6.97
CA ILE A 151 -1.95 -3.21 -6.74
C ILE A 151 -2.81 -2.42 -7.73
N PRO A 152 -2.75 -2.66 -9.06
CA PRO A 152 -3.52 -1.87 -10.02
C PRO A 152 -5.01 -1.91 -9.73
N ASP A 153 -5.57 -3.08 -9.43
CA ASP A 153 -7.00 -3.25 -9.19
C ASP A 153 -7.45 -2.60 -7.86
N ASN A 154 -6.55 -2.55 -6.87
CA ASN A 154 -6.84 -2.01 -5.54
C ASN A 154 -6.25 -0.61 -5.28
N ALA A 155 -5.71 0.06 -6.31
CA ALA A 155 -4.87 1.25 -6.15
C ALA A 155 -5.54 2.39 -5.38
N GLY A 156 -6.86 2.58 -5.52
CA GLY A 156 -7.59 3.63 -4.79
C GLY A 156 -7.61 3.39 -3.27
N SER A 157 -7.96 2.17 -2.86
CA SER A 157 -7.96 1.76 -1.45
C SER A 157 -6.54 1.70 -0.87
N LEU A 158 -5.60 1.16 -1.65
CA LEU A 158 -4.19 1.11 -1.26
C LEU A 158 -3.56 2.49 -1.14
N LEU A 159 -3.99 3.47 -1.94
CA LEU A 159 -3.52 4.85 -1.81
C LEU A 159 -3.90 5.45 -0.45
N LYS A 160 -5.11 5.18 0.04
CA LYS A 160 -5.55 5.59 1.39
C LYS A 160 -4.75 4.90 2.48
N ILE A 161 -4.50 3.61 2.33
CA ILE A 161 -3.67 2.83 3.27
C ILE A 161 -2.23 3.37 3.28
N ALA A 162 -1.65 3.63 2.12
CA ALA A 162 -0.30 4.19 1.98
C ALA A 162 -0.21 5.59 2.59
N TYR A 163 -1.25 6.41 2.41
CA TYR A 163 -1.36 7.73 3.03
C TYR A 163 -1.35 7.64 4.56
N LYS A 164 -2.16 6.75 5.13
CA LYS A 164 -2.21 6.50 6.58
C LYS A 164 -0.87 6.00 7.12
N LEU A 165 -0.27 5.01 6.46
CA LEU A 165 1.02 4.44 6.84
C LEU A 165 2.18 5.43 6.62
N ARG A 166 1.98 6.47 5.81
CA ARG A 166 3.05 7.32 5.29
C ARG A 166 4.15 6.52 4.59
N ASN A 167 3.77 5.45 3.88
CA ASN A 167 4.72 4.64 3.13
C ASN A 167 4.92 5.23 1.72
N ARG A 168 6.11 5.80 1.49
CA ARG A 168 6.50 6.49 0.24
C ARG A 168 6.33 5.62 -1.00
N THR A 169 6.87 4.40 -0.97
CA THR A 169 6.92 3.50 -2.13
C THR A 169 5.52 3.14 -2.59
N LEU A 170 4.69 2.65 -1.68
CA LEU A 170 3.31 2.26 -1.98
C LEU A 170 2.47 3.47 -2.40
N TYR A 171 2.68 4.64 -1.77
CA TYR A 171 1.94 5.85 -2.11
C TYR A 171 2.23 6.28 -3.56
N LYS A 172 3.50 6.32 -3.96
CA LYS A 172 3.88 6.66 -5.34
C LYS A 172 3.34 5.66 -6.35
N GLU A 173 3.48 4.36 -6.06
CA GLU A 173 2.97 3.29 -6.91
C GLU A 173 1.46 3.46 -7.15
N CYS A 174 0.69 3.60 -6.07
CA CYS A 174 -0.76 3.75 -6.14
C CYS A 174 -1.16 5.07 -6.81
N MET A 175 -0.47 6.17 -6.53
CA MET A 175 -0.75 7.46 -7.15
C MET A 175 -0.58 7.42 -8.67
N ILE A 176 0.45 6.73 -9.17
CA ILE A 176 0.67 6.54 -10.62
C ILE A 176 -0.51 5.77 -11.24
N HIS A 177 -0.93 4.66 -10.62
CA HIS A 177 -2.07 3.88 -11.12
C HIS A 177 -3.36 4.69 -11.13
N VAL A 178 -3.69 5.38 -10.03
CA VAL A 178 -4.93 6.14 -9.88
C VAL A 178 -4.94 7.34 -10.84
N ALA A 179 -3.87 8.14 -10.89
CA ALA A 179 -3.78 9.27 -11.81
C ALA A 179 -3.83 8.81 -13.27
N GLY A 180 -3.15 7.70 -13.60
CA GLY A 180 -3.08 7.15 -14.95
C GLY A 180 -4.40 6.73 -15.58
N ARG A 181 -5.41 6.43 -14.75
CA ARG A 181 -6.74 6.00 -15.19
C ARG A 181 -7.86 6.95 -14.77
N TRP A 182 -7.53 8.09 -14.17
CA TRP A 182 -8.49 8.97 -13.48
C TRP A 182 -9.73 9.32 -14.30
N LYS A 183 -9.56 9.61 -15.60
CA LYS A 183 -10.67 9.93 -16.51
C LYS A 183 -11.70 8.80 -16.64
N ASN A 184 -11.23 7.56 -16.64
CA ASN A 184 -12.04 6.38 -16.90
C ASN A 184 -12.56 5.76 -15.59
N ASP A 185 -11.79 5.88 -14.52
CA ASP A 185 -12.06 5.26 -13.22
C ASP A 185 -11.59 6.17 -12.07
N PRO A 186 -12.42 7.16 -11.66
CA PRO A 186 -12.13 8.01 -10.51
C PRO A 186 -12.43 7.25 -9.20
N CYS A 187 -11.50 6.40 -8.78
CA CYS A 187 -11.68 5.48 -7.64
C CYS A 187 -11.48 6.10 -6.23
N ILE A 188 -11.39 7.43 -6.11
CA ILE A 188 -11.30 8.15 -4.84
C ILE A 188 -12.61 8.90 -4.58
N SER A 189 -13.20 8.67 -3.39
CA SER A 189 -14.47 9.28 -2.97
C SER A 189 -14.44 10.81 -3.08
N GLU A 190 -15.59 11.40 -3.38
CA GLU A 190 -15.76 12.85 -3.38
C GLU A 190 -15.64 13.47 -1.97
N ASP A 191 -15.88 12.67 -0.93
CA ASP A 191 -15.71 13.11 0.46
C ASP A 191 -14.23 13.23 0.88
N ASP A 192 -13.33 12.55 0.18
CA ASP A 192 -11.88 12.53 0.47
C ASP A 192 -11.15 13.61 -0.35
N MET A 193 -11.50 14.87 -0.06
CA MET A 193 -11.07 16.01 -0.87
C MET A 193 -9.56 16.23 -0.87
N ASP A 194 -8.85 15.99 0.24
CA ASP A 194 -7.38 16.13 0.28
C ASP A 194 -6.72 15.15 -0.69
N LEU A 195 -7.07 13.86 -0.60
CA LEU A 195 -6.47 12.86 -1.48
C LEU A 195 -6.89 13.06 -2.93
N ARG A 196 -8.15 13.44 -3.16
CA ARG A 196 -8.68 13.73 -4.50
C ARG A 196 -7.96 14.91 -5.17
N ILE A 197 -7.69 16.00 -4.45
CA ILE A 197 -6.93 17.14 -4.98
C ILE A 197 -5.53 16.70 -5.40
N ARG A 198 -4.85 15.90 -4.58
CA ARG A 198 -3.49 15.38 -4.90
C ARG A 198 -3.49 14.51 -6.16
N VAL A 199 -4.49 13.63 -6.28
CA VAL A 199 -4.68 12.80 -7.47
C VAL A 199 -4.95 13.66 -8.71
N LEU A 200 -5.79 14.69 -8.59
CA LEU A 200 -6.07 15.62 -9.70
C LEU A 200 -4.82 16.38 -10.13
N VAL A 201 -3.94 16.78 -9.20
CA VAL A 201 -2.65 17.39 -9.53
C VAL A 201 -1.77 16.41 -10.30
N ALA A 202 -1.65 15.16 -9.84
CA ALA A 202 -0.88 14.12 -10.53
C ALA A 202 -1.46 13.82 -11.93
N TYR A 203 -2.78 13.70 -12.04
CA TYR A 203 -3.49 13.51 -13.31
C TYR A 203 -3.31 14.71 -14.24
N GLY A 204 -3.33 15.94 -13.73
CA GLY A 204 -3.07 17.15 -14.49
C GLY A 204 -1.71 17.13 -15.20
N ARG A 205 -0.69 16.55 -14.57
CA ARG A 205 0.64 16.37 -15.18
C ARG A 205 0.64 15.32 -16.28
N VAL A 206 -0.13 14.24 -16.11
CA VAL A 206 -0.33 13.27 -17.18
C VAL A 206 -0.99 13.96 -18.38
N CYS A 207 -2.04 14.77 -18.14
CA CYS A 207 -2.69 15.56 -19.18
C CYS A 207 -1.73 16.54 -19.87
N ASP A 208 -0.89 17.25 -19.13
CA ASP A 208 0.11 18.18 -19.69
C ASP A 208 1.09 17.45 -20.63
N LYS A 209 1.60 16.28 -20.21
CA LYS A 209 2.44 15.42 -21.06
C LYS A 209 1.71 14.96 -22.31
N LEU A 210 0.45 14.57 -22.19
CA LEU A 210 -0.38 14.12 -23.33
C LEU A 210 -0.65 15.24 -24.33
N VAL A 211 -1.00 16.44 -23.85
CA VAL A 211 -1.24 17.61 -24.69
C VAL A 211 0.04 18.00 -25.43
N THR A 212 1.16 18.05 -24.71
CA THR A 212 2.48 18.34 -25.30
C THR A 212 2.87 17.31 -26.36
N ALA A 213 2.73 16.02 -26.05
CA ALA A 213 3.05 14.94 -26.99
C ALA A 213 2.15 15.00 -28.24
N ASN A 214 0.85 15.25 -28.06
CA ASN A 214 -0.08 15.38 -29.18
C ASN A 214 0.27 16.57 -30.09
N TYR A 215 0.59 17.72 -29.50
CA TYR A 215 0.98 18.91 -30.25
C TYR A 215 2.25 18.67 -31.08
N GLU A 216 3.30 18.10 -30.49
CA GLU A 216 4.53 17.79 -31.20
C GLU A 216 4.35 16.68 -32.24
N LEU A 217 3.56 15.65 -31.94
CA LEU A 217 3.22 14.59 -32.89
C LEU A 217 2.53 15.18 -34.14
N MET A 218 1.54 16.07 -33.96
CA MET A 218 0.86 16.73 -35.09
C MET A 218 1.82 17.56 -35.93
N LYS A 219 2.74 18.31 -35.30
CA LYS A 219 3.79 19.07 -36.02
C LYS A 219 4.70 18.17 -36.85
N LEU A 220 5.05 16.98 -36.33
CA LEU A 220 5.89 16.02 -37.04
C LEU A 220 5.14 15.36 -38.20
N ILE A 221 3.88 14.96 -38.00
CA ILE A 221 3.05 14.33 -39.03
C ILE A 221 2.87 15.22 -40.25
N VAL A 222 2.66 16.53 -40.06
CA VAL A 222 2.48 17.48 -41.19
C VAL A 222 3.73 17.62 -42.07
N LYS A 223 4.92 17.22 -41.58
CA LYS A 223 6.15 17.23 -42.40
C LYS A 223 6.21 16.07 -43.39
N PHE A 224 5.42 15.02 -43.19
CA PHE A 224 5.34 13.92 -44.14
C PHE A 224 4.52 14.34 -45.37
N ARG A 225 4.84 13.74 -46.51
CA ARG A 225 4.01 13.91 -47.72
C ARG A 225 2.65 13.24 -47.49
N LEU A 226 1.61 13.79 -48.11
CA LEU A 226 0.22 13.32 -47.94
C LEU A 226 0.02 11.84 -48.36
N ASP A 227 0.84 11.33 -49.28
CA ASP A 227 0.84 9.93 -49.74
C ASP A 227 1.65 9.00 -48.83
N HIS A 228 2.30 9.53 -47.79
CA HIS A 228 3.06 8.73 -46.84
C HIS A 228 2.13 7.82 -46.02
N ARG A 229 2.53 6.55 -45.86
CA ARG A 229 1.76 5.50 -45.16
C ARG A 229 1.29 5.90 -43.76
N ILE A 230 2.02 6.80 -43.09
CA ILE A 230 1.68 7.29 -41.75
C ILE A 230 0.26 7.89 -41.71
N HIS A 231 -0.19 8.58 -42.75
CA HIS A 231 -1.52 9.20 -42.75
C HIS A 231 -2.65 8.16 -42.81
N SER A 232 -2.50 7.14 -43.66
CA SER A 232 -3.49 6.07 -43.76
C SER A 232 -3.48 5.17 -42.51
N GLU A 233 -2.31 4.86 -41.96
CA GLU A 233 -2.16 4.05 -40.76
C GLU A 233 -2.67 4.77 -39.51
N LEU A 234 -2.36 6.05 -39.33
CA LEU A 234 -2.92 6.86 -38.22
C LEU A 234 -4.43 6.97 -38.31
N ARG A 235 -4.98 7.14 -39.52
CA ARG A 235 -6.44 7.13 -39.75
C ARG A 235 -7.02 5.78 -39.33
N ASN A 236 -6.40 4.68 -39.74
CA ASN A 236 -6.83 3.33 -39.38
C ASN A 236 -6.78 3.10 -37.86
N ILE A 237 -5.69 3.54 -37.21
CA ILE A 237 -5.54 3.42 -35.76
C ILE A 237 -6.64 4.21 -35.03
N THR A 238 -6.90 5.44 -35.48
CA THR A 238 -7.92 6.32 -34.87
C THR A 238 -9.33 5.75 -35.00
N ILE A 239 -9.67 5.17 -36.16
CA ILE A 239 -10.99 4.58 -36.40
C ILE A 239 -11.20 3.30 -35.58
N ASN A 240 -10.18 2.44 -35.49
CA ASN A 240 -10.35 1.09 -34.93
C ASN A 240 -10.04 0.97 -33.43
N TYR A 241 -9.31 1.92 -32.82
CA TYR A 241 -8.79 1.78 -31.45
C TYR A 241 -9.20 2.92 -30.52
N SER A 242 -10.44 3.38 -30.65
CA SER A 242 -10.98 4.53 -29.92
C SER A 242 -11.18 4.35 -28.41
N SER A 243 -11.07 3.13 -27.87
CA SER A 243 -11.42 2.87 -26.46
C SER A 243 -10.31 3.22 -25.46
N SER A 244 -9.03 3.24 -25.86
CA SER A 244 -7.93 3.63 -24.98
C SER A 244 -6.90 4.51 -25.68
N LEU A 245 -6.73 5.72 -25.17
CA LEU A 245 -5.70 6.64 -25.64
C LEU A 245 -4.28 6.08 -25.44
N ALA A 246 -4.05 5.29 -24.38
CA ALA A 246 -2.75 4.66 -24.15
C ALA A 246 -2.43 3.60 -25.22
N VAL A 247 -3.41 2.81 -25.65
CA VAL A 247 -3.27 1.87 -26.77
C VAL A 247 -3.01 2.62 -28.08
N HIS A 248 -3.70 3.74 -28.30
CA HIS A 248 -3.48 4.59 -29.47
C HIS A 248 -2.02 5.05 -29.58
N TYR A 249 -1.46 5.65 -28.52
CA TYR A 249 -0.06 6.06 -28.51
C TYR A 249 0.90 4.89 -28.65
N ARG A 250 0.62 3.75 -28.00
CA ARG A 250 1.45 2.54 -28.11
C ARG A 250 1.54 2.05 -29.55
N MET A 251 0.42 2.00 -30.27
CA MET A 251 0.43 1.56 -31.67
C MET A 251 1.24 2.48 -32.56
N ILE A 252 1.18 3.80 -32.35
CA ILE A 252 1.99 4.73 -33.14
C ILE A 252 3.48 4.50 -32.87
N TYR A 253 3.85 4.32 -31.60
CA TYR A 253 5.22 4.04 -31.17
C TYR A 253 5.77 2.73 -31.78
N ASP A 254 4.99 1.66 -31.74
CA ASP A 254 5.42 0.33 -32.21
C ASP A 254 5.62 0.26 -33.74
N ASN A 255 5.10 1.23 -34.50
CA ASN A 255 5.29 1.33 -35.95
C ASN A 255 6.61 2.04 -36.35
N HIS A 256 7.31 2.67 -35.41
CA HIS A 256 8.63 3.28 -35.63
C HIS A 256 8.72 4.18 -36.88
N TYR A 257 7.78 5.13 -37.00
CA TYR A 257 7.71 6.01 -38.18
C TYR A 257 8.92 6.94 -38.32
N SER A 258 9.41 7.49 -37.21
CA SER A 258 10.64 8.28 -37.15
C SER A 258 11.15 8.38 -35.71
N ALA A 259 12.45 8.66 -35.55
CA ALA A 259 13.07 8.80 -34.23
C ALA A 259 12.44 9.93 -33.40
N GLU A 260 12.05 11.04 -34.04
CA GLU A 260 11.42 12.18 -33.37
C GLU A 260 10.01 11.85 -32.87
N ILE A 261 9.24 11.07 -33.64
CA ILE A 261 7.93 10.56 -33.22
C ILE A 261 8.12 9.62 -32.03
N ASP A 262 9.04 8.67 -32.13
CA ASP A 262 9.32 7.70 -31.07
C ASP A 262 9.73 8.42 -29.77
N GLN A 263 10.63 9.40 -29.85
CA GLN A 263 11.06 10.19 -28.70
C GLN A 263 9.91 11.00 -28.08
N THR A 264 9.01 11.54 -28.90
CA THR A 264 7.84 12.31 -28.45
C THR A 264 6.88 11.42 -27.68
N ILE A 265 6.58 10.23 -28.22
CA ILE A 265 5.61 9.31 -27.65
C ILE A 265 6.19 8.53 -26.45
N ALA A 266 7.50 8.25 -26.45
CA ALA A 266 8.17 7.58 -25.33
C ALA A 266 7.94 8.29 -23.99
N LYS A 267 7.82 9.63 -24.00
CA LYS A 267 7.56 10.43 -22.79
C LYS A 267 6.21 10.14 -22.14
N VAL A 268 5.18 9.84 -22.93
CA VAL A 268 3.85 9.52 -22.41
C VAL A 268 3.69 8.02 -22.14
N LEU A 269 4.48 7.19 -22.82
CA LEU A 269 4.49 5.74 -22.63
C LEU A 269 5.45 5.26 -21.53
N SER A 270 6.26 6.17 -20.96
CA SER A 270 7.18 5.84 -19.86
C SER A 270 6.41 5.33 -18.65
N SER A 271 7.04 4.41 -17.93
CA SER A 271 6.54 3.90 -16.65
C SER A 271 7.45 4.40 -15.54
N HIS A 272 6.84 4.94 -14.49
CA HIS A 272 7.53 5.29 -13.25
C HIS A 272 7.11 4.38 -12.09
N LEU A 273 6.50 3.24 -12.39
CA LEU A 273 6.22 2.20 -11.40
C LEU A 273 7.54 1.68 -10.79
N ILE A 274 7.53 1.51 -9.48
CA ILE A 274 8.66 1.07 -8.66
C ILE A 274 8.52 -0.42 -8.36
N LEU A 275 7.30 -0.87 -8.08
CA LEU A 275 7.04 -2.23 -7.59
C LEU A 275 6.74 -3.22 -8.73
N ASP A 276 6.16 -2.78 -9.84
CA ASP A 276 5.83 -3.66 -10.97
C ASP A 276 7.07 -4.20 -11.72
N PRO A 277 7.31 -5.53 -11.74
CA PRO A 277 8.48 -6.11 -12.41
C PRO A 277 8.22 -6.48 -13.89
N SER A 278 7.00 -6.30 -14.40
CA SER A 278 6.55 -6.94 -15.65
C SER A 278 7.13 -6.35 -16.93
N LYS A 279 7.87 -5.23 -16.82
CA LYS A 279 8.35 -4.39 -17.94
C LYS A 279 7.23 -3.88 -18.87
N LEU A 280 5.96 -4.10 -18.53
CA LEU A 280 4.84 -3.61 -19.29
C LEU A 280 4.70 -2.09 -19.09
N GLY A 281 4.52 -1.37 -20.18
CA GLY A 281 4.26 0.07 -20.16
C GLY A 281 2.80 0.40 -20.46
N ALA A 282 2.53 1.69 -20.57
CA ALA A 282 1.23 2.20 -21.01
C ALA A 282 0.80 1.54 -22.33
N GLY A 283 -0.48 1.16 -22.42
CA GLY A 283 -1.07 0.51 -23.59
C GLY A 283 -0.81 -0.99 -23.71
N GLN A 284 -0.11 -1.63 -22.75
CA GLN A 284 0.27 -3.04 -22.81
C GLN A 284 -0.31 -3.86 -21.66
N GLY A 285 -0.69 -5.12 -21.92
CA GLY A 285 -1.15 -6.08 -20.90
C GLY A 285 -2.22 -5.52 -19.96
N LYS A 286 -1.97 -5.58 -18.65
CA LYS A 286 -2.85 -5.01 -17.60
C LYS A 286 -2.93 -3.47 -17.61
N PHE A 287 -2.01 -2.81 -18.33
CA PHE A 287 -1.93 -1.35 -18.45
C PHE A 287 -2.48 -0.80 -19.77
N LYS A 288 -3.31 -1.58 -20.49
CA LYS A 288 -3.97 -1.13 -21.73
C LYS A 288 -4.72 0.19 -21.57
N GLY A 289 -5.38 0.41 -20.43
CA GLY A 289 -6.15 1.62 -20.14
C GLY A 289 -5.40 2.71 -19.36
N TYR A 290 -4.09 2.57 -19.16
CA TYR A 290 -3.32 3.37 -18.18
C TYR A 290 -2.23 4.18 -18.87
N PHE A 291 -2.00 5.39 -18.36
CA PHE A 291 -0.72 6.08 -18.49
C PHE A 291 0.06 5.96 -17.18
N LEU A 292 1.33 5.57 -17.27
CA LEU A 292 2.18 5.32 -16.10
C LEU A 292 3.28 6.37 -15.93
N CYS A 293 3.15 7.48 -16.65
CA CYS A 293 4.15 8.55 -16.75
C CYS A 293 3.96 9.66 -15.71
N ALA A 294 3.06 9.49 -14.74
CA ALA A 294 2.91 10.42 -13.63
C ALA A 294 4.22 10.49 -12.82
N GLU A 295 4.61 11.69 -12.39
CA GLU A 295 5.80 11.90 -11.58
C GLU A 295 5.40 12.53 -10.25
N ILE A 296 5.79 11.86 -9.16
CA ILE A 296 5.57 12.29 -7.79
C ILE A 296 6.94 12.46 -7.14
N THR A 297 7.31 13.70 -6.89
CA THR A 297 8.56 14.04 -6.21
C THR A 297 8.40 13.90 -4.69
N ASP A 298 9.50 13.77 -3.97
CA ASP A 298 9.45 13.61 -2.50
C ASP A 298 8.89 14.86 -1.80
N LYS A 299 9.09 16.04 -2.41
CA LYS A 299 8.55 17.33 -1.94
C LYS A 299 7.03 17.40 -2.01
N GLU A 300 6.39 16.47 -2.69
CA GLU A 300 4.94 16.43 -2.90
C GLU A 300 4.25 15.37 -2.02
N LEU A 301 5.04 14.66 -1.21
CA LEU A 301 4.48 13.77 -0.21
C LEU A 301 3.63 14.57 0.79
N PRO A 302 2.49 14.02 1.25
CA PRO A 302 1.62 14.70 2.21
C PRO A 302 2.22 14.89 3.59
N TRP A 303 3.36 14.25 3.87
CA TRP A 303 3.98 14.18 5.17
C TRP A 303 5.46 14.52 5.10
N ASP A 304 5.99 14.89 6.25
CA ASP A 304 7.42 15.03 6.48
C ASP A 304 8.05 13.65 6.65
N GLU A 305 9.09 13.35 5.88
CA GLU A 305 9.83 12.09 5.96
C GLU A 305 10.69 11.99 7.22
N GLU A 306 11.02 13.12 7.85
CA GLU A 306 11.85 13.17 9.07
C GLU A 306 11.02 13.11 10.36
N GLY A 307 9.68 13.18 10.28
CA GLY A 307 8.82 13.14 11.46
C GLY A 307 8.86 11.77 12.12
N GLU A 308 9.29 11.68 13.39
CA GLU A 308 9.45 10.38 14.08
C GLU A 308 8.18 9.85 14.76
N GLU A 309 7.18 10.71 14.99
CA GLU A 309 5.93 10.37 15.67
C GLU A 309 4.73 10.81 14.85
N TRP A 310 3.91 9.83 14.42
CA TRP A 310 2.60 10.05 13.83
C TRP A 310 1.67 8.86 14.02
#